data_AF-A0A517YTB5-F1
#
_entry.id   AF-A0A517YTB5-F1
#
_cell.length_a   1.000
_cell.length_b   1.000
_cell.length_c   1.000
_cell.angle_alpha   90.00
_cell.angle_beta   90.00
_cell.angle_gamma   90.00
#
_symmetry.space_group_name_H-M   'P 1'
#
loop_
_entity.id
_entity.type
_entity.pdbx_description
1 polymer ?
#
loop_
_entity_poly.entity_id
_entity_poly.type
_entity_poly.pdbx_seq_one_letter_code
_entity_poly.pdbx_strand_id
1 'polypeptide(L)'
;MKRNHINLILDITLGLILYIILLTGLIMYYILPPGSRSSTVWGWTRHDLGSLHFYLGIAAIAIILIHLALHWQWVHTLISNLLGRKHGQKIGRAKYASGVIVLFVFTTLTIAVLIFAANAKISSRKHATSSQQAKIQQIDNRSQPPNQQQQLRLRSQ
;
A
#
# COMPACT_ATOMS: atom_id res chain seq x y z
N MET A 1 27.68 -15.65 16.02
CA MET A 1 26.47 -16.14 16.70
C MET A 1 25.57 -16.82 15.68
N LYS A 2 25.01 -17.97 16.06
CA LYS A 2 24.48 -19.03 15.18
C LYS A 2 23.34 -18.50 14.31
N ARG A 3 23.38 -18.70 12.97
CA ARG A 3 22.34 -18.29 12.00
C ARG A 3 20.90 -18.56 12.47
N ASN A 4 20.68 -19.63 13.24
CA ASN A 4 19.40 -19.92 13.89
C ASN A 4 18.84 -18.80 14.78
N HIS A 5 19.67 -18.05 15.49
CA HIS A 5 19.19 -16.96 16.34
C HIS A 5 18.66 -15.78 15.51
N ILE A 6 19.29 -15.46 14.37
CA ILE A 6 18.79 -14.43 13.45
C ILE A 6 17.45 -14.86 12.87
N ASN A 7 17.33 -16.12 12.44
CA ASN A 7 16.08 -16.66 11.92
C ASN A 7 14.97 -16.65 12.99
N LEU A 8 15.29 -17.08 14.21
CA LEU A 8 14.33 -17.11 15.33
C LEU A 8 13.86 -15.70 15.72
N ILE A 9 14.76 -14.71 15.74
CA ILE A 9 14.39 -13.31 15.99
C ILE A 9 13.49 -12.79 14.87
N LEU A 10 13.80 -13.09 13.61
CA LEU A 10 12.97 -12.68 12.47
C LEU A 10 11.57 -13.31 12.53
N ASP A 11 11.47 -14.59 12.87
CA ASP A 11 10.19 -15.30 12.96
C ASP A 11 9.32 -14.76 14.11
N ILE A 12 9.92 -14.52 15.28
CA ILE A 12 9.23 -13.91 16.43
C ILE A 12 8.80 -12.48 16.10
N THR A 13 9.69 -11.68 15.48
CA THR A 13 9.38 -10.30 15.09
C THR A 13 8.24 -10.27 14.09
N LEU A 14 8.26 -11.16 13.09
CA LEU A 14 7.20 -11.27 12.10
C LEU A 14 5.88 -11.69 12.73
N GLY A 15 5.89 -12.70 13.60
CA GLY A 15 4.71 -13.15 14.34
C GLY A 15 4.10 -12.03 15.19
N LEU A 16 4.93 -11.24 15.86
CA LEU A 16 4.48 -10.10 16.66
C LEU A 16 3.85 -9.00 15.79
N ILE A 17 4.45 -8.65 14.66
CA ILE A 17 3.92 -7.63 13.74
C ILE A 17 2.59 -8.08 13.15
N LEU A 18 2.48 -9.34 12.74
CA LEU A 18 1.22 -9.91 12.25
C LEU A 18 0.13 -9.91 13.31
N TYR A 19 0.48 -10.22 14.55
CA TYR A 19 -0.45 -10.18 15.67
C TYR A 19 -0.97 -8.75 15.92
N ILE A 20 -0.10 -7.73 15.88
CA ILE A 20 -0.49 -6.33 16.03
C ILE A 20 -1.40 -5.87 14.88
N ILE A 21 -1.13 -6.29 13.65
CA ILE A 21 -1.98 -5.97 12.49
C ILE A 21 -3.35 -6.63 12.62
N LEU A 22 -3.39 -7.89 13.06
CA LEU A 22 -4.63 -8.59 13.31
C LEU A 22 -5.45 -7.88 14.39
N LEU A 23 -4.82 -7.53 15.52
CA LEU A 23 -5.44 -6.76 16.60
C LEU A 23 -5.98 -5.41 16.14
N THR A 24 -5.18 -4.63 15.40
CA THR A 24 -5.63 -3.33 14.89
C THR A 24 -6.77 -3.47 13.89
N GLY A 25 -6.76 -4.50 13.03
CA GLY A 25 -7.88 -4.83 12.15
C GLY A 25 -9.13 -5.26 12.90
N LEU A 26 -8.98 -6.05 13.97
CA LEU A 26 -10.08 -6.49 14.83
C LEU A 26 -10.70 -5.31 15.58
N ILE A 27 -9.86 -4.41 16.11
CA ILE A 27 -10.29 -3.16 16.75
C ILE A 27 -11.10 -2.32 15.74
N MET A 28 -10.62 -2.17 14.51
CA MET A 28 -11.36 -1.45 13.48
C MET A 28 -12.71 -2.10 13.13
N TYR A 29 -12.75 -3.43 13.06
CA TYR A 29 -13.96 -4.16 12.70
C TYR A 29 -15.02 -4.11 13.80
N TYR A 30 -14.64 -4.31 15.06
CA TYR A 30 -15.58 -4.41 16.18
C TYR A 30 -15.90 -3.06 16.84
N ILE A 31 -14.95 -2.13 16.92
CA ILE A 31 -15.12 -0.89 17.69
C ILE A 31 -15.59 0.29 16.79
N LEU A 32 -15.39 0.20 15.46
CA LEU A 32 -15.85 1.21 14.51
C LEU A 32 -16.62 0.60 13.32
N PRO A 33 -17.81 0.01 13.57
CA PRO A 33 -18.70 -0.39 12.48
C PRO A 33 -19.02 0.82 11.57
N PRO A 34 -19.10 0.62 10.24
CA PRO A 34 -19.26 1.70 9.28
C PRO A 34 -20.57 2.45 9.53
N GLY A 35 -20.47 3.70 9.99
CA GLY A 35 -21.63 4.58 10.21
C GLY A 35 -21.54 5.55 11.39
N SER A 36 -20.68 5.28 12.39
CA SER A 36 -20.53 6.19 13.53
C SER A 36 -19.54 7.33 13.23
N ARG A 37 -20.07 8.56 13.16
CA ARG A 37 -19.35 9.77 12.72
C ARG A 37 -18.28 10.31 13.69
N SER A 38 -18.07 9.71 14.86
CA SER A 38 -17.20 10.30 15.89
C SER A 38 -16.65 9.33 16.96
N SER A 39 -16.67 8.01 16.72
CA SER A 39 -16.12 7.08 17.72
C SER A 39 -14.59 7.22 17.77
N THR A 40 -14.07 7.71 18.89
CA THR A 40 -12.62 7.76 19.16
C THR A 40 -12.25 6.59 20.06
N VAL A 41 -11.14 5.92 19.75
CA VAL A 41 -10.57 4.86 20.60
C VAL A 41 -9.30 5.44 21.18
N TRP A 42 -9.27 5.65 22.49
CA TRP A 42 -8.11 6.25 23.18
C TRP A 42 -7.63 7.57 22.55
N GLY A 43 -8.59 8.40 22.12
CA GLY A 43 -8.30 9.70 21.49
C GLY A 43 -7.87 9.62 20.02
N TRP A 44 -7.76 8.43 19.44
CA TRP A 44 -7.42 8.27 18.02
C TRP A 44 -8.69 8.08 17.18
N THR A 45 -8.71 8.74 16.02
CA THR A 45 -9.83 8.63 15.09
C THR A 45 -9.70 7.38 14.22
N ARG A 46 -10.79 6.99 13.54
CA ARG A 46 -10.76 5.96 12.49
C ARG A 46 -9.67 6.19 11.45
N HIS A 47 -9.39 7.45 11.13
CA HIS A 47 -8.43 7.80 10.10
C HIS A 47 -6.99 7.50 10.56
N ASP A 48 -6.69 7.76 11.82
CA ASP A 48 -5.36 7.56 12.40
C ASP A 48 -5.04 6.08 12.54
N LEU A 49 -6.00 5.31 13.08
CA LEU A 49 -5.87 3.85 13.16
C LEU A 49 -5.78 3.21 11.77
N GLY A 50 -6.46 3.78 10.77
CA GLY A 50 -6.47 3.26 9.40
C GLY A 50 -5.14 3.50 8.71
N SER A 51 -4.57 4.69 8.93
CA SER A 51 -3.22 5.04 8.48
C SER A 51 -2.19 4.12 9.12
N LEU A 52 -2.26 3.89 10.43
CA LEU A 52 -1.34 2.99 11.13
C LEU A 52 -1.47 1.55 10.63
N HIS A 53 -2.70 1.03 10.52
CA HIS A 53 -2.95 -0.33 10.02
C HIS A 53 -2.41 -0.52 8.60
N PHE A 54 -2.55 0.51 7.74
CA PHE A 54 -1.99 0.48 6.39
C PHE A 54 -0.45 0.43 6.38
N TYR A 55 0.23 1.28 7.15
CA TYR A 55 1.69 1.26 7.23
C TYR A 55 2.23 -0.03 7.85
N LEU A 56 1.57 -0.54 8.90
CA LEU A 56 1.90 -1.84 9.49
C LEU A 56 1.69 -2.96 8.47
N GLY A 57 0.61 -2.93 7.68
CA GLY A 57 0.36 -3.88 6.60
C GLY A 57 1.49 -3.92 5.56
N ILE A 58 1.96 -2.74 5.12
CA ILE A 58 3.11 -2.64 4.21
C ILE A 58 4.37 -3.24 4.86
N ALA A 59 4.64 -2.89 6.12
CA ALA A 59 5.79 -3.41 6.85
C ALA A 59 5.74 -4.94 7.01
N ALA A 60 4.55 -5.49 7.31
CA ALA A 60 4.37 -6.93 7.41
C ALA A 60 4.60 -7.64 6.08
N ILE A 61 4.10 -7.11 4.97
CA ILE A 61 4.37 -7.69 3.64
C ILE A 61 5.88 -7.70 3.38
N ALA A 62 6.58 -6.59 3.63
CA ALA A 62 8.02 -6.52 3.42
C ALA A 62 8.78 -7.56 4.27
N ILE A 63 8.41 -7.72 5.54
CA ILE A 63 9.06 -8.68 6.46
C ILE A 63 8.69 -10.12 6.09
N ILE A 64 7.46 -10.41 5.67
CA ILE A 64 7.04 -11.73 5.16
C ILE A 64 7.90 -12.12 3.96
N LEU A 65 8.14 -11.19 3.04
CA LEU A 65 8.95 -11.47 1.85
C LEU A 65 10.40 -11.80 2.23
N ILE A 66 10.97 -11.06 3.18
CA ILE A 66 12.31 -11.35 3.73
C ILE A 66 12.33 -12.72 4.42
N HIS A 67 11.35 -13.00 5.27
CA HIS A 67 11.20 -14.29 5.95
C HIS A 67 11.10 -15.46 4.95
N LEU A 68 10.29 -15.31 3.90
CA LEU A 68 10.13 -16.32 2.86
C LEU A 68 11.45 -16.55 2.09
N ALA A 69 12.21 -15.49 1.82
CA ALA A 69 13.54 -15.60 1.22
C ALA A 69 14.55 -16.31 2.15
N LEU A 70 14.50 -16.05 3.45
CA LEU A 70 15.33 -16.74 4.44
C LEU A 70 14.98 -18.23 4.56
N HIS A 71 13.70 -18.57 4.54
CA HIS A 71 13.20 -19.95 4.67
C HIS A 71 13.03 -20.67 3.33
N TRP A 72 13.55 -20.11 2.23
CA TRP A 72 13.38 -20.63 0.87
C TRP A 72 13.82 -22.10 0.71
N GLN A 73 14.85 -22.52 1.46
CA GLN A 73 15.29 -23.92 1.47
C GLN A 73 14.22 -24.86 2.05
N TRP A 74 13.51 -24.44 3.10
CA TRP A 74 12.40 -25.18 3.67
C TRP A 74 11.24 -25.29 2.67
N VAL A 75 10.88 -24.17 2.01
CA VAL A 75 9.83 -24.13 0.98
C VAL A 75 10.12 -25.13 -0.15
N HIS A 76 11.35 -25.15 -0.67
CA HIS A 76 11.72 -26.10 -1.71
C HIS A 76 11.65 -27.55 -1.23
N THR A 77 12.04 -27.80 0.03
CA THR A 77 12.01 -29.16 0.60
C THR A 77 10.56 -29.62 0.77
N LEU A 78 9.67 -28.74 1.21
CA LEU A 78 8.24 -29.00 1.31
C LEU A 78 7.62 -29.30 -0.05
N ILE A 79 7.91 -28.47 -1.06
CA ILE A 79 7.43 -28.67 -2.44
C ILE A 79 7.98 -29.98 -3.03
N SER A 80 9.27 -30.27 -2.86
CA SER A 80 9.84 -31.53 -3.38
C SER A 80 9.25 -32.77 -2.72
N ASN A 81 8.92 -32.68 -1.42
CA ASN A 81 8.27 -33.75 -0.68
C ASN A 81 6.82 -33.92 -1.15
N LEU A 82 6.10 -32.83 -1.38
CA LEU A 82 4.71 -32.86 -1.87
C LEU A 82 4.63 -33.42 -3.30
N LEU A 83 5.62 -33.15 -4.15
CA LEU A 83 5.71 -33.68 -5.51
C LEU A 83 6.32 -35.11 -5.58
N GLY A 84 6.60 -35.76 -4.45
CA GLY A 84 7.09 -37.14 -4.43
C GLY A 84 8.45 -37.38 -5.09
N ARG A 85 9.26 -36.33 -5.28
CA ARG A 85 10.57 -36.45 -5.93
C ARG A 85 11.61 -37.02 -4.96
N LYS A 86 12.11 -38.23 -5.22
CA LYS A 86 13.17 -38.88 -4.44
C LYS A 86 14.42 -37.97 -4.36
N HIS A 87 14.86 -37.76 -3.13
CA HIS A 87 15.95 -36.90 -2.71
C HIS A 87 17.29 -37.38 -3.30
N GLY A 88 17.79 -36.72 -4.35
CA GLY A 88 19.04 -37.11 -5.00
C GLY A 88 19.75 -36.07 -5.85
N GLN A 89 19.29 -34.82 -5.90
CA GLN A 89 19.97 -33.78 -6.69
C GLN A 89 20.76 -32.83 -5.78
N LYS A 90 22.06 -32.70 -6.07
CA LYS A 90 22.97 -31.72 -5.47
C LYS A 90 22.59 -30.34 -6.00
N ILE A 91 21.63 -29.69 -5.35
CA ILE A 91 21.15 -28.39 -5.81
C ILE A 91 22.00 -27.29 -5.16
N GLY A 92 23.00 -26.83 -5.93
CA GLY A 92 23.87 -25.71 -5.59
C GLY A 92 23.19 -24.33 -5.67
N ARG A 93 24.02 -23.27 -5.59
CA ARG A 93 23.68 -21.83 -5.44
C ARG A 93 22.52 -21.28 -6.29
N ALA A 94 22.09 -21.96 -7.35
CA ALA A 94 20.90 -21.67 -8.15
C ALA A 94 19.59 -21.56 -7.33
N LYS A 95 19.51 -22.18 -6.15
CA LYS A 95 18.36 -22.03 -5.24
C LYS A 95 18.18 -20.63 -4.66
N TYR A 96 19.27 -19.90 -4.40
CA TYR A 96 19.16 -18.56 -3.83
C TYR A 96 18.71 -17.54 -4.89
N ALA A 97 19.02 -17.79 -6.17
CA ALA A 97 18.60 -16.92 -7.27
C ALA A 97 17.08 -16.88 -7.45
N SER A 98 16.38 -18.01 -7.29
CA SER A 98 14.91 -18.04 -7.42
C SER A 98 14.20 -17.31 -6.28
N GLY A 99 14.70 -17.43 -5.04
CA GLY A 99 14.17 -16.66 -3.90
C GLY A 99 14.34 -15.15 -4.08
N VAL A 100 15.48 -14.71 -4.63
CA VAL A 100 15.74 -13.30 -4.93
C VAL A 100 14.82 -12.77 -6.04
N ILE A 101 14.56 -13.55 -7.09
CA ILE A 101 13.64 -13.15 -8.17
C ILE A 101 12.22 -12.97 -7.63
N VAL A 102 11.73 -13.88 -6.79
CA VAL A 102 10.41 -13.77 -6.16
C VAL A 102 10.34 -12.52 -5.29
N LEU A 103 11.37 -12.23 -4.50
CA LEU A 103 11.46 -11.00 -3.71
C LEU A 103 11.36 -9.74 -4.59
N PHE A 104 12.12 -9.70 -5.70
CA PHE A 104 12.08 -8.58 -6.64
C PHE A 104 10.71 -8.41 -7.30
N VAL A 105 10.06 -9.50 -7.72
CA VAL A 105 8.71 -9.42 -8.34
C VAL A 105 7.67 -8.91 -7.34
N PHE A 106 7.71 -9.35 -6.09
CA PHE A 106 6.75 -8.89 -5.08
C PHE A 106 7.00 -7.45 -4.63
N THR A 107 8.27 -7.03 -4.52
CA THR A 107 8.61 -5.64 -4.22
C THR A 107 8.23 -4.69 -5.35
N THR A 108 8.43 -5.09 -6.62
CA THR A 108 7.97 -4.26 -7.76
C THR A 108 6.46 -4.20 -7.84
N LEU A 109 5.75 -5.30 -7.57
CA LEU A 109 4.29 -5.33 -7.56
C LEU A 109 3.70 -4.42 -6.47
N THR A 110 4.27 -4.45 -5.26
CA THR A 110 3.82 -3.58 -4.16
C THR A 110 4.07 -2.10 -4.47
N ILE A 111 5.22 -1.75 -5.04
CA ILE A 111 5.51 -0.38 -5.50
C ILE A 111 4.54 0.04 -6.61
N ALA A 112 4.24 -0.83 -7.57
CA ALA A 112 3.31 -0.55 -8.66
C ALA A 112 1.89 -0.27 -8.13
N VAL A 113 1.41 -1.05 -7.17
CA VAL A 113 0.10 -0.84 -6.52
C VAL A 113 0.07 0.49 -5.77
N LEU A 114 1.15 0.86 -5.08
CA LEU A 114 1.25 2.16 -4.41
C LEU A 114 1.21 3.35 -5.39
N ILE A 115 1.93 3.24 -6.51
CA ILE A 115 1.90 4.27 -7.56
C ILE A 115 0.49 4.39 -8.16
N PHE A 116 -0.17 3.25 -8.43
CA PHE A 116 -1.54 3.25 -8.94
C PHE A 116 -2.52 3.93 -7.96
N ALA A 117 -2.43 3.60 -6.67
CA ALA A 117 -3.27 4.22 -5.64
C ALA A 117 -3.00 5.73 -5.50
N ALA A 118 -1.74 6.17 -5.60
CA ALA A 118 -1.39 7.59 -5.60
C ALA A 118 -1.96 8.32 -6.82
N ASN A 119 -1.84 7.73 -8.00
CA ASN A 119 -2.37 8.28 -9.25
C ASN A 119 -3.91 8.39 -9.23
N ALA A 120 -4.61 7.38 -8.68
CA ALA A 120 -6.06 7.42 -8.51
C ALA A 120 -6.51 8.59 -7.62
N LYS A 121 -5.80 8.85 -6.53
CA LYS A 121 -6.09 9.96 -5.61
C LYS A 121 -5.85 11.34 -6.24
N ILE A 122 -4.84 11.44 -7.12
CA ILE A 122 -4.53 12.68 -7.86
C ILE A 122 -5.63 13.00 -8.88
N SER A 123 -6.14 11.99 -9.60
CA SER A 123 -7.25 12.20 -10.54
C SER A 123 -8.50 12.76 -9.86
N SER A 124 -8.86 12.27 -8.68
CA SER A 124 -10.00 12.82 -7.92
C SER A 124 -9.80 14.28 -7.50
N ARG A 125 -8.57 14.68 -7.15
CA ARG A 125 -8.26 16.09 -6.84
C ARG A 125 -8.34 16.99 -8.07
N LYS A 126 -7.84 16.53 -9.23
CA LYS A 126 -7.91 17.30 -10.48
C LYS A 126 -9.35 17.65 -10.84
N HIS A 127 -10.27 16.69 -10.78
CA HIS A 127 -11.68 16.95 -11.07
C HIS A 127 -12.31 17.96 -10.11
N ALA A 128 -12.03 17.87 -8.81
CA ALA A 128 -12.53 18.82 -7.82
C ALA A 128 -12.01 20.24 -8.06
N THR A 129 -10.72 20.40 -8.38
CA THR A 129 -10.12 21.71 -8.69
C THR A 129 -10.64 22.29 -10.00
N SER A 130 -10.82 21.47 -11.04
CA SER A 130 -11.39 21.91 -12.33
C SER A 130 -12.83 22.42 -12.17
N SER A 131 -13.66 21.74 -11.37
CA SER A 131 -15.02 22.22 -11.09
C SER A 131 -15.03 23.54 -10.32
N GLN A 132 -14.10 23.72 -9.39
CA GLN A 132 -13.98 24.95 -8.62
C GLN A 132 -13.47 26.12 -9.48
N GLN A 133 -12.47 25.88 -10.34
CA GLN A 133 -11.98 26.88 -11.28
C GLN A 133 -13.03 27.28 -12.32
N ALA A 134 -13.82 26.34 -12.84
CA ALA A 134 -14.93 26.63 -13.75
C ALA A 134 -15.99 27.54 -13.10
N LYS A 135 -16.28 27.31 -11.81
CA LYS A 135 -17.22 28.14 -11.04
C LYS A 135 -16.65 29.55 -10.79
N ILE A 136 -15.34 29.66 -10.52
CA ILE A 136 -14.66 30.96 -10.35
C ILE A 136 -14.67 31.75 -11.66
N GLN A 137 -14.36 31.11 -12.80
CA GLN A 137 -14.41 31.77 -14.11
C GLN A 137 -15.81 32.24 -14.50
N GLN A 138 -16.85 31.48 -14.18
CA GLN A 138 -18.24 31.91 -14.42
C GLN A 138 -18.62 33.13 -13.58
N ILE A 139 -18.16 33.20 -12.33
CA ILE A 139 -18.39 34.36 -11.47
C ILE A 139 -17.65 35.57 -12.05
N ASP A 140 -16.37 35.41 -12.40
CA ASP A 140 -15.52 36.47 -12.95
C ASP A 140 -16.11 37.06 -14.25
N ASN A 141 -16.55 36.20 -15.17
CA ASN A 141 -17.20 36.62 -16.43
C ASN A 141 -18.56 37.30 -16.19
N ARG A 142 -19.26 36.99 -15.09
CA ARG A 142 -20.52 37.65 -14.71
C ARG A 142 -20.31 39.03 -14.09
N SER A 143 -19.14 39.27 -13.51
CA SER A 143 -18.75 40.57 -12.93
C SER A 143 -18.09 41.53 -13.91
N GLN A 144 -17.76 41.12 -15.14
CA GLN A 144 -17.25 42.03 -16.16
C GLN A 144 -18.36 42.97 -16.68
N PRO A 145 -18.13 44.29 -16.69
CA PRO A 145 -19.13 45.25 -17.14
C PRO A 145 -19.29 45.19 -18.68
N PRO A 146 -20.52 45.37 -19.22
CA PRO A 146 -20.88 45.05 -20.61
C PRO A 146 -20.13 45.86 -21.68
N ASN A 147 -19.53 46.98 -21.30
CA ASN A 147 -18.73 47.86 -22.13
C ASN A 147 -17.35 47.28 -22.51
N GLN A 148 -16.76 46.35 -21.74
CA GLN A 148 -15.48 45.73 -22.11
C GLN A 148 -15.61 44.71 -23.25
N GLN A 149 -16.69 43.93 -23.30
CA GLN A 149 -16.92 42.98 -24.39
C GLN A 149 -17.19 43.68 -25.73
N GLN A 150 -17.82 44.85 -25.71
CA GLN A 150 -18.02 45.68 -26.90
C GLN A 150 -16.71 46.30 -27.40
N GLN A 151 -15.83 46.78 -26.51
CA GLN A 151 -14.54 47.35 -26.89
C GLN A 151 -13.59 46.32 -27.50
N LEU A 152 -13.59 45.07 -27.02
CA LEU A 152 -12.81 43.99 -27.61
C LEU A 152 -13.29 43.62 -29.02
N ARG A 153 -14.60 43.62 -29.27
CA ARG A 153 -15.18 43.40 -30.61
C ARG A 153 -14.86 44.52 -31.59
N LEU A 154 -14.80 45.77 -31.12
CA LEU A 154 -14.45 46.94 -31.94
C LEU A 154 -12.95 47.02 -32.25
N ARG A 155 -12.07 46.38 -31.46
CA ARG A 155 -10.62 46.31 -31.70
C ARG A 155 -10.20 45.18 -32.64
N SER A 156 -11.06 44.16 -32.81
CA SER A 156 -10.79 42.99 -33.67
C SER A 156 -11.31 43.14 -35.10
N GLN A 157 -11.96 44.26 -35.41
CA GLN A 157 -12.31 44.70 -36.77
C GLN A 157 -11.34 45.79 -37.19
#